data_AF-W2JX05-F1
#
_entry.id   AF-W2JX05-F1
#
_cell.length_a   1.000
_cell.length_b   1.000
_cell.length_c   1.000
_cell.angle_alpha   90.00
_cell.angle_beta   90.00
_cell.angle_gamma   90.00
#
_symmetry.space_group_name_H-M   'P 1'
#
loop_
_entity.id
_entity.type
_entity.pdbx_description
1 polymer ?
#
loop_
_entity_poly.entity_id
_entity_poly.type
_entity_poly.pdbx_seq_one_letter_code
_entity_poly.pdbx_strand_id
1 'polypeptide(L)'
;MRNMPVSEVEDDLTRAMSKLRPVTTKAVKKCMKGIAIRVGRKLEKELGTLFGLMLDGRSHAGVHYAGRYAVYEADGEVRVPLLGLSPLMDGV
;
A
#
# COMPACT_ATOMS: atom_id res chain seq x y z
N MET A 1 24.24 0.67 13.22
CA MET A 1 23.62 1.53 12.17
C MET A 1 22.43 0.79 11.58
N ARG A 2 21.37 1.49 11.17
CA ARG A 2 20.26 0.87 10.42
C ARG A 2 20.74 0.70 8.97
N ASN A 3 20.53 -0.47 8.37
CA ASN A 3 20.93 -0.76 6.99
C ASN A 3 19.91 -0.17 6.00
N MET A 4 19.77 1.15 6.02
CA MET A 4 18.78 1.88 5.22
C MET A 4 19.44 2.63 4.07
N PRO A 5 18.77 2.79 2.92
CA PRO A 5 19.31 3.52 1.79
C PRO A 5 19.47 5.01 2.12
N VAL A 6 20.43 5.67 1.48
CA VAL A 6 20.68 7.12 1.65
C VAL A 6 19.44 7.96 1.31
N SER A 7 18.62 7.49 0.36
CA SER A 7 17.37 8.14 -0.03
C SER A 7 16.34 8.30 1.11
N GLU A 8 16.44 7.54 2.20
CA GLU A 8 15.58 7.73 3.38
C GLU A 8 15.77 9.12 4.00
N VAL A 9 16.99 9.65 4.01
CA VAL A 9 17.29 10.95 4.64
C VAL A 9 16.85 12.12 3.75
N GLU A 10 16.87 11.91 2.44
CA GLU A 10 16.46 12.90 1.43
C GLU A 10 14.93 13.03 1.31
N ASP A 11 14.18 11.96 1.62
CA ASP A 11 12.72 11.99 1.62
C ASP A 11 12.17 12.95 2.68
N ASP A 12 11.47 13.99 2.23
CA ASP A 12 10.95 15.07 3.10
C ASP A 12 10.03 14.54 4.20
N LEU A 13 9.19 13.55 3.88
CA LEU A 13 8.28 12.93 4.85
C LEU A 13 9.07 12.18 5.93
N THR A 14 10.07 11.40 5.53
CA THR A 14 10.91 10.66 6.45
C THR A 14 11.78 11.58 7.30
N ARG A 15 12.32 12.65 6.71
CA ARG A 15 13.03 13.69 7.44
C ARG A 15 12.12 14.38 8.45
N ALA A 16 10.86 14.66 8.11
CA ALA A 16 9.89 15.23 9.05
C ALA A 16 9.55 14.25 10.19
N MET A 17 9.40 12.95 9.90
CA MET A 17 9.11 11.92 10.90
C MET A 17 10.22 11.76 11.94
N SER A 18 11.48 12.09 11.61
CA SER A 18 12.60 12.01 12.56
C SER A 18 12.43 12.93 13.79
N LYS A 19 11.57 13.94 13.69
CA LYS A 19 11.23 14.88 14.79
C LYS A 19 10.10 14.38 15.69
N LEU A 20 9.42 13.29 15.32
CA LEU A 20 8.32 12.73 16.09
C LEU A 20 8.82 12.04 17.36
N ARG A 21 7.97 12.00 18.40
CA ARG A 21 8.27 11.22 19.60
C ARG A 21 8.33 9.72 19.24
N PRO A 22 9.29 8.96 19.79
CA PRO A 22 9.37 7.52 19.55
C PRO A 22 8.06 6.82 19.95
N VAL A 23 7.65 5.85 19.12
CA VAL A 23 6.48 5.00 19.34
C VAL A 23 6.86 3.53 19.18
N THR A 24 6.11 2.63 19.83
CA THR A 24 6.39 1.20 19.71
C THR A 24 5.90 0.66 18.36
N THR A 25 6.60 -0.34 17.83
CA THR A 25 6.19 -1.05 16.60
C THR A 25 4.79 -1.66 16.75
N LYS A 26 4.43 -2.12 17.95
CA LYS A 26 3.09 -2.63 18.27
C LYS A 26 2.02 -1.55 18.12
N ALA A 27 2.27 -0.34 18.62
CA ALA A 27 1.35 0.78 18.48
C ALA A 27 1.17 1.18 17.01
N VAL A 28 2.27 1.32 16.26
CA VAL A 28 2.23 1.63 14.82
C VAL A 28 1.42 0.59 14.04
N LYS A 29 1.69 -0.70 14.25
CA LYS A 29 0.93 -1.79 13.61
C LYS A 29 -0.56 -1.73 13.93
N LYS A 30 -0.94 -1.42 15.18
CA LYS A 30 -2.34 -1.27 15.57
C LYS A 30 -3.01 -0.08 14.85
N CYS A 31 -2.33 1.06 14.76
CA CYS A 31 -2.81 2.22 14.03
C CYS A 31 -2.99 1.93 12.54
N MET A 32 -2.01 1.28 11.92
CA MET A 32 -2.06 0.91 10.49
C MET A 32 -3.26 0.03 10.14
N LYS A 33 -3.64 -0.93 11.00
CA LYS A 33 -4.87 -1.71 10.81
C LYS A 33 -6.12 -0.83 10.75
N GLY A 34 -6.22 0.17 11.64
CA GLY A 34 -7.32 1.13 11.63
C GLY A 34 -7.32 2.02 10.39
N ILE A 35 -6.14 2.45 9.93
CA ILE A 35 -5.98 3.23 8.69
C ILE A 35 -6.45 2.41 7.48
N ALA A 36 -6.01 1.15 7.37
CA ALA A 36 -6.42 0.27 6.27
C ALA A 36 -7.95 0.11 6.18
N ILE A 37 -8.64 -0.05 7.32
CA ILE A 37 -10.11 -0.12 7.37
C ILE A 37 -10.74 1.20 6.89
N ARG A 38 -10.22 2.35 7.33
CA ARG A 38 -10.75 3.67 6.94
C ARG A 38 -10.55 3.95 5.46
N VAL A 39 -9.37 3.62 4.93
CA VAL A 39 -9.06 3.75 3.51
C VAL A 39 -9.97 2.83 2.70
N GLY A 40 -10.13 1.56 3.11
CA GLY A 40 -11.02 0.61 2.44
C GLY A 40 -12.47 1.12 2.35
N ARG A 41 -13.01 1.66 3.45
CA ARG A 41 -14.37 2.26 3.44
C ARG A 41 -14.50 3.49 2.55
N LYS A 42 -13.45 4.30 2.45
CA LYS A 42 -13.44 5.46 1.54
C LYS A 42 -13.44 4.96 0.09
N LEU A 43 -12.58 3.98 -0.19
CA LEU A 43 -12.44 3.39 -1.51
C LEU A 43 -13.72 2.68 -1.97
N GLU A 44 -14.41 1.95 -1.08
CA GLU A 44 -15.70 1.32 -1.37
C GLU A 44 -16.75 2.34 -1.84
N LYS A 45 -16.83 3.51 -1.18
CA LYS A 45 -17.74 4.59 -1.60
C LYS A 45 -17.35 5.21 -2.93
N GLU A 46 -16.05 5.24 -3.21
CA GLU A 46 -15.49 5.88 -4.41
C GLU A 46 -15.61 4.99 -5.65
N LEU A 47 -15.36 3.68 -5.51
CA LEU A 47 -15.48 2.71 -6.59
C LEU A 47 -16.93 2.49 -7.05
N GLY A 48 -17.90 2.73 -6.16
CA GLY A 48 -19.30 2.43 -6.44
C GLY A 48 -19.51 0.96 -6.80
N THR A 49 -20.36 0.70 -7.80
CA THR A 49 -20.75 -0.67 -8.19
C THR A 49 -19.88 -1.24 -9.31
N LEU A 50 -19.23 -0.41 -10.11
CA LEU A 50 -18.52 -0.82 -11.32
C LEU A 50 -17.11 -0.21 -11.36
N PHE A 51 -16.11 -1.07 -11.41
CA PHE A 51 -14.72 -0.71 -11.61
C PHE A 51 -13.99 -1.87 -12.32
N GLY A 52 -12.91 -1.57 -13.02
CA GLY A 52 -12.01 -2.56 -13.59
C GLY A 52 -11.08 -3.14 -12.52
N LEU A 53 -10.75 -4.43 -12.62
CA LEU A 53 -9.73 -5.07 -11.80
C LEU A 53 -8.49 -5.33 -12.67
N MET A 54 -7.36 -4.72 -12.32
CA MET A 54 -6.07 -4.98 -12.97
C MET A 54 -5.20 -5.84 -12.06
N LEU A 55 -4.59 -6.88 -12.65
CA LEU A 55 -3.63 -7.76 -11.98
C LEU A 55 -2.23 -7.48 -12.55
N ASP A 56 -1.25 -7.31 -11.66
CA ASP A 56 0.16 -7.20 -12.02
C ASP A 56 0.95 -8.33 -11.36
N GLY A 57 1.72 -9.07 -12.15
CA GLY A 57 2.51 -10.21 -11.70
C GLY A 57 4.00 -9.86 -11.70
N ARG A 58 4.66 -10.00 -10.56
CA ARG A 58 6.12 -9.77 -10.45
C ARG A 58 6.82 -10.90 -9.73
N SER A 59 7.86 -11.44 -10.36
CA SER A 59 8.75 -12.44 -9.75
C SER A 59 9.98 -11.75 -9.17
N HIS A 60 10.31 -12.03 -7.91
CA HIS A 60 11.55 -11.56 -7.30
C HIS A 60 12.08 -12.57 -6.30
N ALA A 61 13.37 -12.88 -6.36
CA ALA A 61 14.06 -13.77 -5.44
C ALA A 61 13.36 -15.13 -5.21
N GLY A 62 12.80 -15.72 -6.27
CA GLY A 62 12.12 -17.01 -6.21
C GLY A 62 10.68 -16.98 -5.67
N VAL A 63 10.11 -15.79 -5.43
CA VAL A 63 8.71 -15.63 -5.05
C VAL A 63 7.97 -14.87 -6.15
N HIS A 64 6.85 -15.42 -6.60
CA HIS A 64 5.91 -14.72 -7.48
C HIS A 64 4.95 -13.89 -6.63
N TYR A 65 4.72 -12.64 -7.00
CA TYR A 65 3.77 -11.74 -6.34
C TYR A 65 2.68 -11.33 -7.32
N ALA A 66 1.46 -11.20 -6.82
CA ALA A 66 0.33 -10.64 -7.54
C ALA A 66 -0.17 -9.37 -6.83
N GLY A 67 -0.10 -8.25 -7.53
CA GLY A 67 -0.76 -7.00 -7.16
C GLY A 67 -2.16 -6.96 -7.75
N ARG A 68 -3.13 -6.52 -6.94
CA ARG A 68 -4.51 -6.26 -7.35
C ARG A 68 -4.76 -4.76 -7.30
N TYR A 69 -5.25 -4.20 -8.39
CA TYR A 69 -5.55 -2.77 -8.51
C TYR A 69 -6.99 -2.58 -8.95
N ALA A 70 -7.68 -1.61 -8.37
CA ALA A 70 -8.91 -1.10 -8.97
C ALA A 70 -8.54 -0.11 -10.07
N VAL A 71 -9.35 -0.04 -11.12
CA VAL A 71 -9.23 0.92 -12.22
C VAL A 71 -10.59 1.54 -12.44
N TYR A 72 -10.70 2.85 -12.25
CA TYR A 72 -11.96 3.57 -12.38
C TYR A 72 -11.70 5.03 -12.75
N GLU A 73 -12.71 5.69 -13.30
CA GLU A 73 -12.69 7.13 -13.52
C GLU A 73 -13.36 7.83 -12.34
N ALA A 74 -12.72 8.87 -11.81
CA ALA A 74 -13.33 9.77 -10.85
C ALA A 74 -12.84 11.20 -11.13
N ASP A 75 -13.78 12.13 -11.26
CA ASP A 75 -13.53 13.54 -11.56
C ASP A 75 -12.78 13.77 -12.89
N GLY A 76 -13.04 12.93 -13.91
CA GLY A 76 -12.37 12.99 -15.21
C GLY A 76 -10.95 12.40 -15.24
N GLU A 77 -10.49 11.82 -14.13
CA GLU A 77 -9.17 11.19 -14.02
C GLU A 77 -9.29 9.69 -13.78
N VAL A 78 -8.43 8.92 -14.46
CA VAL A 78 -8.29 7.48 -14.20
C VAL A 78 -7.49 7.28 -12.92
N ARG A 79 -8.09 6.60 -11.94
CA ARG A 79 -7.46 6.23 -10.68
C ARG A 79 -7.14 4.73 -10.68
N VAL A 80 -5.93 4.41 -10.21
CA VAL A 80 -5.41 3.02 -10.17
C VAL A 80 -4.85 2.64 -8.79
N PRO A 81 -5.65 2.66 -7.71
CA PRO A 81 -5.14 2.34 -6.38
C PRO A 81 -4.86 0.84 -6.21
N LEU A 82 -3.76 0.53 -5.52
CA LEU A 82 -3.44 -0.83 -5.10
C LEU A 82 -4.42 -1.29 -4.00
N LEU A 83 -5.16 -2.36 -4.29
CA LEU A 83 -6.07 -3.03 -3.35
C LEU A 83 -5.34 -4.01 -2.44
N GLY A 84 -4.28 -4.63 -2.95
CA GLY A 84 -3.47 -5.54 -2.18
C GLY A 84 -2.35 -6.17 -2.99
N LEU A 85 -1.29 -6.55 -2.30
CA LEU A 85 -0.14 -7.26 -2.84
C LEU A 85 0.05 -8.53 -2.01
N SER A 86 0.11 -9.67 -2.67
CA SER A 86 0.31 -10.96 -2.00
C SER A 86 1.29 -11.81 -2.77
N PRO A 87 2.16 -12.58 -2.09
CA PRO A 87 2.88 -13.66 -2.75
C PRO A 87 1.85 -14.69 -3.25
N LEU A 88 2.09 -15.20 -4.45
CA LEU A 88 1.45 -16.40 -4.96
C LEU A 88 2.15 -17.57 -4.27
N MET A 89 1.39 -18.35 -3.51
CA MET A 89 1.86 -19.65 -3.04
C MET A 89 1.92 -20.58 -4.24
N ASP A 90 2.97 -21.40 -4.33
CA ASP A 90 2.99 -22.51 -5.27
C ASP A 90 1.72 -23.34 -5.05
N GLY A 91 0.99 -23.61 -6.14
CA GLY A 91 -0.27 -24.33 -6.08
C GLY A 91 -0.12 -25.65 -5.35
N VAL A 92 -1.02 -25.90 -4.39
CA VAL A 92 -1.23 -27.24 -3.83
C VAL A 92 -1.84 -28.14 -4.90
#